data_AF-A0A1J8QBR6-F1
#
_entry.id   AF-A0A1J8QBR6-F1
#
_cell.length_a   1.000
_cell.length_b   1.000
_cell.length_c   1.000
_cell.angle_alpha   90.00
_cell.angle_beta   90.00
_cell.angle_gamma   90.00
#
_symmetry.space_group_name_H-M   'P 1'
#
loop_
_entity.id
_entity.type
_entity.pdbx_description
1 polymer ?
#
loop_
_entity_poly.entity_id
_entity_poly.type
_entity_poly.pdbx_seq_one_letter_code
_entity_poly.pdbx_strand_id
1 'polypeptide(L)'
;MLEKEDCVQFPRLPTTGAQECMSSRQPPTVVREKAEIELVISIKKATSQEETAPKQKHVRKCIVYTWDYQSSISFWSGLRVQPILSDEVQTFKALVTVHRVLQEGHPVTLKEAHVQVGWLETCARTAATEGRRGYGPLIRISVQFILAKLRVHRLKPEFNSLFDYEEYISLKGIHDPNKDYETISDLMGLQDQIESFQRMVFSHFRHSANNECRISALVPLVKESWGIYRFITSMLRAMHRSKVFRY
;
A
#
# COMPACT_ATOMS: atom_id res chain seq x y z
N MET A 1 17.21 28.31 26.42
CA MET A 1 15.75 28.27 26.17
C MET A 1 15.57 27.43 24.91
N LEU A 2 15.50 26.12 25.08
CA LEU A 2 15.39 25.13 23.99
C LEU A 2 13.95 24.62 24.05
N GLU A 3 13.17 24.94 23.01
CA GLU A 3 11.79 24.50 22.87
C GLU A 3 11.74 23.01 22.54
N LYS A 4 10.79 22.32 23.18
CA LYS A 4 10.53 20.91 23.07
C LYS A 4 9.85 20.63 21.72
N GLU A 5 10.42 19.72 20.93
CA GLU A 5 9.73 19.11 19.81
C GLU A 5 8.66 18.13 20.35
N ASP A 6 7.39 18.45 20.07
CA ASP A 6 6.29 17.53 20.28
C ASP A 6 6.38 16.37 19.27
N CYS A 7 7.00 15.29 19.73
CA CYS A 7 7.03 14.00 19.05
C CYS A 7 5.59 13.48 18.91
N VAL A 8 5.05 13.52 17.69
CA VAL A 8 3.74 12.93 17.34
C VAL A 8 3.79 11.43 17.64
N GLN A 9 3.26 11.04 18.80
CA GLN A 9 3.07 9.64 19.14
C GLN A 9 1.92 9.07 18.30
N PHE A 10 2.27 8.32 17.26
CA PHE A 10 1.34 7.41 16.60
C PHE A 10 1.04 6.25 17.55
N PRO A 11 -0.24 5.84 17.73
CA PRO A 11 -0.58 4.65 18.50
C PRO A 11 0.12 3.43 17.89
N ARG A 12 0.83 2.66 18.72
CA ARG A 12 1.39 1.37 18.29
C ARG A 12 0.25 0.45 17.90
N LEU A 13 0.28 -0.07 16.67
CA LEU A 13 -0.58 -1.20 16.29
C LEU A 13 -0.23 -2.41 17.18
N PRO A 14 -1.20 -3.27 17.52
CA PRO A 14 -0.98 -4.38 18.44
C PRO A 14 0.12 -5.30 17.89
N THR A 15 1.11 -5.60 18.72
CA THR A 15 2.12 -6.63 18.45
C THR A 15 1.46 -8.00 18.41
N THR A 16 2.01 -8.84 17.53
CA THR A 16 1.72 -10.24 17.12
C THR A 16 1.24 -11.25 18.17
N GLY A 17 1.17 -10.91 19.46
CA GLY A 17 0.61 -11.78 20.52
C GLY A 17 -0.92 -11.78 20.63
N ALA A 18 -1.64 -10.93 19.88
CA ALA A 18 -3.10 -10.87 19.88
C ALA A 18 -3.76 -11.60 18.68
N GLN A 19 -2.98 -12.33 17.87
CA GLN A 19 -3.44 -12.97 16.64
C GLN A 19 -4.21 -14.29 16.83
N GLU A 20 -4.22 -14.88 18.03
CA GLU A 20 -4.80 -16.22 18.24
C GLU A 20 -6.20 -16.27 18.87
N CYS A 21 -6.86 -15.14 19.16
CA CYS A 21 -8.18 -15.18 19.85
C CYS A 21 -9.39 -14.68 19.02
N MET A 22 -9.26 -14.49 17.70
CA MET A 22 -10.37 -14.03 16.84
C MET A 22 -10.75 -15.02 15.73
N SER A 23 -10.59 -16.32 15.96
CA SER A 23 -11.06 -17.34 15.01
C SER A 23 -12.54 -17.70 15.24
N SER A 24 -13.33 -17.62 14.17
CA SER A 24 -14.60 -18.33 13.91
C SER A 24 -15.95 -17.75 14.35
N ARG A 25 -16.21 -16.46 14.12
CA ARG A 25 -17.60 -16.01 13.89
C ARG A 25 -17.73 -15.27 12.57
N GLN A 26 -18.21 -15.97 11.54
CA GLN A 26 -18.74 -15.30 10.36
C GLN A 26 -19.94 -14.45 10.80
N PRO A 27 -19.98 -13.15 10.48
CA PRO A 27 -21.11 -12.31 10.84
C PRO A 27 -22.38 -12.80 10.13
N PRO A 28 -23.58 -12.65 10.74
CA PRO A 28 -24.84 -13.00 10.11
C PRO A 28 -25.01 -12.34 8.73
N THR A 29 -25.66 -13.02 7.77
CA THR A 29 -25.81 -12.57 6.37
C THR A 29 -26.36 -11.14 6.23
N VAL A 30 -27.35 -10.77 7.05
CA VAL A 30 -27.95 -9.42 7.08
C VAL A 30 -26.96 -8.34 7.55
N VAL A 31 -26.01 -8.69 8.42
CA VAL A 31 -24.95 -7.78 8.89
C VAL A 31 -23.92 -7.55 7.77
N ARG A 32 -23.64 -8.59 6.99
CA ARG A 32 -22.71 -8.53 5.86
C ARG A 32 -23.23 -7.62 4.74
N GLU A 33 -24.49 -7.72 4.35
CA GLU A 33 -25.08 -6.85 3.33
C GLU A 33 -25.02 -5.37 3.72
N LYS A 34 -25.35 -5.05 4.98
CA LYS A 34 -25.23 -3.68 5.51
C LYS A 34 -23.79 -3.18 5.46
N ALA A 35 -22.83 -4.02 5.84
CA ALA A 35 -21.41 -3.65 5.80
C ALA A 35 -20.90 -3.45 4.36
N GLU A 36 -21.36 -4.24 3.39
CA GLU A 36 -21.04 -4.05 1.97
C GLU A 36 -21.58 -2.72 1.44
N ILE A 37 -22.81 -2.34 1.80
CA ILE A 37 -23.38 -1.02 1.47
C ILE A 37 -22.54 0.11 2.09
N GLU A 38 -22.18 -0.01 3.37
CA GLU A 38 -21.33 0.98 4.06
C GLU A 38 -19.93 1.08 3.45
N LEU A 39 -19.37 -0.04 3.00
CA LEU A 39 -18.08 -0.09 2.30
C LEU A 39 -18.17 0.68 0.99
N VAL A 40 -19.20 0.45 0.17
CA VAL A 40 -19.41 1.17 -1.09
C VAL A 40 -19.55 2.68 -0.84
N ILE A 41 -20.29 3.09 0.19
CA ILE A 41 -20.40 4.52 0.59
C ILE A 41 -19.04 5.08 0.98
N SER A 42 -18.23 4.30 1.71
CA SER A 42 -16.89 4.71 2.13
C SER A 42 -15.96 4.85 0.93
N ILE A 43 -15.97 3.90 -0.01
CA ILE A 43 -15.20 3.97 -1.26
C ILE A 43 -15.58 5.22 -2.05
N LYS A 44 -16.88 5.49 -2.24
CA LYS A 44 -17.38 6.70 -2.92
C LYS A 44 -16.85 7.99 -2.28
N LYS A 45 -16.84 8.05 -0.95
CA LYS A 45 -16.34 9.23 -0.21
C LYS A 45 -14.82 9.36 -0.21
N ALA A 46 -14.09 8.24 -0.26
CA ALA A 46 -12.64 8.24 -0.42
C ALA A 46 -12.21 8.64 -1.84
N THR A 47 -13.02 8.32 -2.84
CA THR A 47 -12.78 8.55 -4.28
C THR A 47 -13.62 9.70 -4.86
N SER A 48 -13.94 10.72 -4.06
CA SER A 48 -14.68 11.90 -4.53
C SER A 48 -13.88 12.73 -5.54
N GLN A 49 -14.56 13.54 -6.36
CA GLN A 49 -13.95 14.44 -7.36
C GLN A 49 -13.23 15.64 -6.75
N GLU A 50 -13.44 15.91 -5.45
CA GLU A 50 -12.75 16.96 -4.71
C GLU A 50 -11.23 16.71 -4.75
N GLU A 51 -10.45 17.70 -5.22
CA GLU A 51 -8.98 17.66 -5.35
C GLU A 51 -8.30 17.83 -3.97
N THR A 52 -8.66 16.95 -3.04
CA THR A 52 -8.15 16.84 -1.68
C THR A 52 -7.63 15.41 -1.44
N ALA A 53 -6.97 15.20 -0.30
CA ALA A 53 -6.55 13.85 0.06
C ALA A 53 -7.77 12.90 0.19
N PRO A 54 -7.62 11.59 -0.11
CA PRO A 54 -8.65 10.61 0.23
C PRO A 54 -9.02 10.71 1.72
N LYS A 55 -10.30 10.91 2.01
CA LYS A 55 -10.80 11.14 3.37
C LYS A 55 -10.39 10.00 4.30
N GLN A 56 -9.50 10.29 5.25
CA GLN A 56 -8.81 9.28 6.07
C GLN A 56 -9.76 8.31 6.77
N LYS A 57 -10.87 8.80 7.32
CA LYS A 57 -11.89 7.96 7.97
C LYS A 57 -12.47 6.89 7.05
N HIS A 58 -12.63 7.20 5.76
CA HIS A 58 -13.22 6.29 4.77
C HIS A 58 -12.20 5.29 4.24
N VAL A 59 -10.95 5.73 4.05
CA VAL A 59 -9.84 4.80 3.78
C VAL A 59 -9.67 3.81 4.93
N ARG A 60 -9.73 4.28 6.18
CA ARG A 60 -9.65 3.42 7.36
C ARG A 60 -10.78 2.39 7.41
N LYS A 61 -12.03 2.79 7.09
CA LYS A 61 -13.15 1.84 6.97
C LYS A 61 -12.90 0.77 5.91
N CYS A 62 -12.30 1.11 4.76
CA CYS A 62 -11.94 0.11 3.75
C CYS A 62 -10.90 -0.88 4.26
N ILE A 63 -9.87 -0.40 4.96
CA ILE A 63 -8.84 -1.25 5.58
C ILE A 63 -9.45 -2.17 6.63
N VAL A 64 -10.22 -1.63 7.58
CA VAL A 64 -10.87 -2.38 8.66
C VAL A 64 -11.81 -3.46 8.10
N TYR A 65 -12.56 -3.14 7.05
CA TYR A 65 -13.41 -4.13 6.37
C TYR A 65 -12.61 -5.38 5.94
N THR A 66 -11.40 -5.22 5.38
CA THR A 66 -10.61 -6.39 4.97
C THR A 66 -10.20 -7.28 6.14
N TRP A 67 -10.05 -6.72 7.34
CA TRP A 67 -9.77 -7.47 8.58
C TRP A 67 -11.01 -8.15 9.13
N ASP A 68 -12.12 -7.41 9.24
CA ASP A 68 -13.38 -7.91 9.79
C ASP A 68 -13.93 -9.11 8.99
N TYR A 69 -13.75 -9.08 7.66
CA TYR A 69 -14.28 -10.10 6.75
C TYR A 69 -13.21 -11.03 6.18
N GLN A 70 -11.94 -10.81 6.51
CA GLN A 70 -10.79 -11.57 6.00
C GLN A 70 -10.81 -11.74 4.46
N SER A 71 -11.28 -10.71 3.76
CA SER A 71 -11.31 -10.65 2.30
C SER A 71 -11.38 -9.19 1.84
N SER A 72 -10.78 -8.92 0.69
CA SER A 72 -10.77 -7.65 -0.01
C SER A 72 -11.65 -7.66 -1.27
N ILE A 73 -12.30 -8.78 -1.61
CA ILE A 73 -13.12 -8.94 -2.83
C ILE A 73 -14.18 -7.83 -2.92
N SER A 74 -14.93 -7.56 -1.85
CA SER A 74 -15.96 -6.52 -1.83
C SER A 74 -15.39 -5.12 -2.01
N PHE A 75 -14.14 -4.87 -1.57
CA PHE A 75 -13.46 -3.59 -1.82
C PHE A 75 -13.15 -3.42 -3.32
N TRP A 76 -12.63 -4.46 -3.98
CA TRP A 76 -12.35 -4.43 -5.41
C TRP A 76 -13.62 -4.31 -6.27
N SER A 77 -14.69 -5.02 -5.90
CA SER A 77 -16.01 -4.87 -6.54
C SER A 77 -16.58 -3.47 -6.33
N GLY A 78 -16.47 -2.95 -5.11
CA GLY A 78 -16.91 -1.60 -4.74
C GLY A 78 -16.20 -0.49 -5.52
N LEU A 79 -14.91 -0.66 -5.84
CA LEU A 79 -14.17 0.26 -6.70
C LEU A 79 -14.67 0.27 -8.15
N ARG A 80 -15.04 -0.89 -8.69
CA ARG A 80 -15.50 -1.03 -10.09
C ARG A 80 -16.88 -0.43 -10.35
N VAL A 81 -17.75 -0.42 -9.34
CA VAL A 81 -19.08 0.19 -9.46
C VAL A 81 -19.05 1.71 -9.36
N GLN A 82 -17.93 2.30 -8.92
CA GLN A 82 -17.74 3.75 -8.94
C GLN A 82 -17.27 4.23 -10.32
N PRO A 83 -17.71 5.39 -10.81
CA PRO A 83 -17.28 5.96 -12.09
C PRO A 83 -15.88 6.61 -11.99
N ILE A 84 -14.90 5.90 -11.41
CA ILE A 84 -13.58 6.49 -11.11
C ILE A 84 -12.78 6.82 -12.37
N LEU A 85 -12.97 6.07 -13.46
CA LEU A 85 -12.21 6.23 -14.70
C LEU A 85 -12.63 7.47 -15.50
N SER A 86 -13.79 8.04 -15.18
CA SER A 86 -14.31 9.25 -15.83
C SER A 86 -13.62 10.53 -15.35
N ASP A 87 -12.85 10.46 -14.27
CA ASP A 87 -12.20 11.60 -13.63
C ASP A 87 -10.81 11.24 -13.11
N GLU A 88 -9.80 11.98 -13.55
CA GLU A 88 -8.40 11.71 -13.22
C GLU A 88 -8.09 11.84 -11.71
N VAL A 89 -8.77 12.74 -10.99
CA VAL A 89 -8.60 12.90 -9.53
C VAL A 89 -9.22 11.71 -8.81
N GLN A 90 -10.40 11.26 -9.24
CA GLN A 90 -11.02 10.05 -8.70
C GLN A 90 -10.17 8.81 -8.95
N THR A 91 -9.65 8.64 -10.17
CA THR A 91 -8.74 7.53 -10.52
C THR A 91 -7.50 7.55 -9.63
N PHE A 92 -6.85 8.71 -9.49
CA PHE A 92 -5.65 8.83 -8.65
C PHE A 92 -5.96 8.55 -7.16
N LYS A 93 -7.04 9.11 -6.61
CA LYS A 93 -7.48 8.84 -5.23
C LYS A 93 -7.84 7.38 -5.00
N ALA A 94 -8.41 6.71 -5.99
CA ALA A 94 -8.65 5.27 -5.94
C ALA A 94 -7.34 4.50 -5.83
N LEU A 95 -6.32 4.85 -6.62
CA LEU A 95 -5.00 4.20 -6.57
C LEU A 95 -4.27 4.45 -5.24
N VAL A 96 -4.33 5.68 -4.71
CA VAL A 96 -3.80 5.98 -3.36
C VAL A 96 -4.53 5.16 -2.29
N THR A 97 -5.86 5.02 -2.41
CA THR A 97 -6.65 4.19 -1.50
C THR A 97 -6.27 2.71 -1.61
N VAL A 98 -6.08 2.20 -2.83
CA VAL A 98 -5.61 0.83 -3.09
C VAL A 98 -4.24 0.61 -2.47
N HIS A 99 -3.27 1.51 -2.68
CA HIS A 99 -1.94 1.41 -2.10
C HIS A 99 -2.00 1.28 -0.58
N ARG A 100 -2.82 2.11 0.09
CA ARG A 100 -3.02 2.03 1.54
C ARG A 100 -3.69 0.74 2.00
N VAL A 101 -4.67 0.23 1.25
CA VAL A 101 -5.33 -1.05 1.56
C VAL A 101 -4.36 -2.23 1.38
N LEU A 102 -3.48 -2.19 0.39
CA LEU A 102 -2.42 -3.21 0.22
C LEU A 102 -1.38 -3.16 1.36
N GLN A 103 -1.13 -1.98 1.92
CA GLN A 103 -0.19 -1.80 3.04
C GLN A 103 -0.78 -2.21 4.39
N GLU A 104 -2.02 -1.85 4.68
CA GLU A 104 -2.60 -1.94 6.04
C GLU A 104 -3.76 -2.92 6.16
N GLY A 105 -4.25 -3.48 5.05
CA GLY A 105 -5.32 -4.47 5.02
C GLY A 105 -4.87 -5.86 5.48
N HIS A 106 -5.84 -6.76 5.60
CA HIS A 106 -5.58 -8.16 5.94
C HIS A 106 -4.61 -8.80 4.91
N PRO A 107 -3.66 -9.67 5.30
CA PRO A 107 -2.63 -10.23 4.39
C PRO A 107 -3.20 -10.91 3.13
N VAL A 108 -4.41 -11.45 3.20
CA VAL A 108 -5.15 -12.00 2.04
C VAL A 108 -5.31 -10.99 0.91
N THR A 109 -5.35 -9.69 1.22
CA THR A 109 -5.54 -8.59 0.26
C THR A 109 -4.44 -8.61 -0.79
N LEU A 110 -3.18 -8.88 -0.42
CA LEU A 110 -2.08 -9.00 -1.38
C LEU A 110 -2.29 -10.16 -2.36
N LYS A 111 -2.80 -11.29 -1.85
CA LYS A 111 -3.11 -12.48 -2.68
C LYS A 111 -4.25 -12.20 -3.64
N GLU A 112 -5.35 -11.63 -3.14
CA GLU A 112 -6.52 -11.27 -3.94
C GLU A 112 -6.28 -10.10 -4.89
N ALA A 113 -5.27 -9.25 -4.63
CA ALA A 113 -4.89 -8.16 -5.52
C ALA A 113 -4.27 -8.64 -6.84
N HIS A 114 -3.69 -9.84 -6.89
CA HIS A 114 -3.11 -10.38 -8.13
C HIS A 114 -4.12 -10.55 -9.27
N VAL A 115 -5.34 -10.95 -8.95
CA VAL A 115 -6.41 -11.06 -9.97
C VAL A 115 -6.93 -9.70 -10.43
N GLN A 116 -6.49 -8.61 -9.79
CA GLN A 116 -6.90 -7.23 -10.09
C GLN A 116 -5.92 -6.52 -11.03
N VAL A 117 -4.81 -7.17 -11.43
CA VAL A 117 -3.77 -6.59 -12.30
C VAL A 117 -4.36 -5.99 -13.58
N GLY A 118 -5.23 -6.72 -14.29
CA GLY A 118 -5.83 -6.21 -15.54
C GLY A 118 -6.70 -4.95 -15.34
N TRP A 119 -7.33 -4.81 -14.18
CA TRP A 119 -8.08 -3.60 -13.83
C TRP A 119 -7.14 -2.43 -13.50
N LEU A 120 -6.07 -2.67 -12.74
CA LEU A 120 -5.04 -1.67 -12.46
C LEU A 120 -4.40 -1.13 -13.75
N GLU A 121 -4.04 -2.02 -14.67
CA GLU A 121 -3.52 -1.62 -15.99
C GLU A 121 -4.55 -0.83 -16.80
N THR A 122 -5.84 -1.16 -16.68
CA THR A 122 -6.91 -0.39 -17.32
C THR A 122 -6.91 1.04 -16.81
N CYS A 123 -6.79 1.26 -15.49
CA CYS A 123 -6.68 2.61 -14.92
C CYS A 123 -5.52 3.42 -15.55
N ALA A 124 -4.36 2.78 -15.78
CA ALA A 124 -3.22 3.43 -16.42
C ALA A 124 -3.46 3.72 -17.92
N ARG A 125 -4.07 2.79 -18.65
CA ARG A 125 -4.36 2.95 -20.10
C ARG A 125 -5.43 4.00 -20.37
N THR A 126 -6.43 4.11 -19.50
CA THR A 126 -7.52 5.09 -19.66
C THR A 126 -7.11 6.50 -19.20
N ALA A 127 -6.00 6.62 -18.45
CA ALA A 127 -5.48 7.91 -18.06
C ALA A 127 -4.94 8.65 -19.30
N ALA A 128 -5.51 9.81 -19.59
CA ALA A 128 -5.00 10.70 -20.63
C ALA A 128 -3.50 11.00 -20.41
N THR A 129 -2.76 11.29 -21.50
CA THR A 129 -1.31 11.51 -21.43
C THR A 129 -0.96 12.56 -20.38
N GLU A 130 -1.51 13.76 -20.46
CA GLU A 130 -1.32 14.77 -19.40
C GLU A 130 -2.51 14.79 -18.43
N GLY A 131 -3.72 14.59 -18.92
CA GLY A 131 -4.94 14.86 -18.17
C GLY A 131 -5.18 16.37 -18.00
N ARG A 132 -6.42 16.78 -17.76
CA ARG A 132 -6.77 18.22 -17.65
C ARG A 132 -6.08 18.86 -16.44
N ARG A 133 -5.90 18.10 -15.36
CA ARG A 133 -5.28 18.51 -14.11
C ARG A 133 -3.89 17.90 -13.90
N GLY A 134 -3.29 17.30 -14.92
CA GLY A 134 -1.91 16.78 -14.83
C GLY A 134 -1.80 15.48 -14.02
N TYR A 135 -2.89 14.72 -13.83
CA TYR A 135 -2.84 13.47 -13.07
C TYR A 135 -2.51 12.26 -13.94
N GLY A 136 -2.51 12.40 -15.27
CA GLY A 136 -2.20 11.30 -16.19
C GLY A 136 -0.90 10.57 -15.87
N PRO A 137 0.24 11.30 -15.78
CA PRO A 137 1.53 10.71 -15.43
C PRO A 137 1.52 10.10 -14.01
N LEU A 138 0.86 10.78 -13.06
CA LEU A 138 0.74 10.32 -11.66
C LEU A 138 -0.04 9.01 -11.54
N ILE A 139 -1.12 8.83 -12.32
CA ILE A 139 -1.89 7.59 -12.39
C ILE A 139 -1.01 6.45 -12.91
N ARG A 140 -0.29 6.68 -14.02
CA ARG A 140 0.54 5.63 -14.64
C ARG A 140 1.68 5.18 -13.74
N ILE A 141 2.39 6.11 -13.11
CA ILE A 141 3.48 5.76 -12.18
C ILE A 141 2.94 5.08 -10.92
N SER A 142 1.74 5.45 -10.45
CA SER A 142 1.08 4.78 -9.31
C SER A 142 0.76 3.33 -9.64
N VAL A 143 0.19 3.07 -10.83
CA VAL A 143 -0.09 1.70 -11.28
C VAL A 143 1.19 0.91 -11.45
N GLN A 144 2.22 1.48 -12.10
CA GLN A 144 3.52 0.85 -12.25
C GLN A 144 4.11 0.42 -10.90
N PHE A 145 4.10 1.31 -9.91
CA PHE A 145 4.57 1.01 -8.56
C PHE A 145 3.74 -0.10 -7.89
N ILE A 146 2.40 -0.03 -7.95
CA ILE A 146 1.53 -1.07 -7.35
C ILE A 146 1.80 -2.43 -7.99
N LEU A 147 1.95 -2.50 -9.32
CA LEU A 147 2.26 -3.74 -10.02
C LEU A 147 3.65 -4.28 -9.65
N ALA A 148 4.65 -3.42 -9.48
CA ALA A 148 5.97 -3.80 -8.98
C ALA A 148 5.90 -4.37 -7.55
N LYS A 149 5.15 -3.72 -6.65
CA LYS A 149 4.89 -4.23 -5.29
C LYS A 149 4.25 -5.62 -5.33
N LEU A 150 3.18 -5.79 -6.13
CA LEU A 150 2.52 -7.08 -6.27
C LEU A 150 3.50 -8.14 -6.80
N ARG A 151 4.33 -7.82 -7.80
CA ARG A 151 5.33 -8.77 -8.31
C ARG A 151 6.26 -9.28 -7.21
N VAL A 152 6.76 -8.40 -6.34
CA VAL A 152 7.60 -8.79 -5.19
C VAL A 152 6.85 -9.76 -4.27
N HIS A 153 5.61 -9.44 -3.87
CA HIS A 153 4.81 -10.33 -3.00
C HIS A 153 4.42 -11.65 -3.67
N ARG A 154 4.35 -11.72 -5.01
CA ARG A 154 4.15 -12.98 -5.73
C ARG A 154 5.38 -13.89 -5.63
N LEU A 155 6.57 -13.30 -5.74
CA LEU A 155 7.84 -14.03 -5.70
C LEU A 155 8.25 -14.38 -4.26
N LYS A 156 7.84 -13.56 -3.29
CA LYS A 156 8.20 -13.66 -1.88
C LYS A 156 6.94 -13.57 -1.00
N PRO A 157 6.09 -14.61 -0.97
CA PRO A 157 4.85 -14.62 -0.19
C PRO A 157 5.09 -14.56 1.33
N GLU A 158 6.32 -14.81 1.79
CA GLU A 158 6.73 -14.67 3.18
C GLU A 158 6.79 -13.21 3.67
N PHE A 159 6.77 -12.24 2.76
CA PHE A 159 6.72 -10.84 3.15
C PHE A 159 5.33 -10.41 3.59
N ASN A 160 5.27 -9.84 4.79
CA ASN A 160 4.14 -9.01 5.16
C ASN A 160 4.08 -7.73 4.30
N SER A 161 2.97 -7.01 4.37
CA SER A 161 2.70 -5.85 3.52
C SER A 161 3.63 -4.64 3.70
N LEU A 162 4.37 -4.58 4.82
CA LEU A 162 5.24 -3.46 5.21
C LEU A 162 6.73 -3.85 5.30
N PHE A 163 7.10 -5.05 4.86
CA PHE A 163 8.46 -5.58 4.89
C PHE A 163 9.06 -5.56 6.31
N ASP A 164 8.36 -6.14 7.29
CA ASP A 164 8.93 -6.34 8.62
C ASP A 164 9.95 -7.50 8.62
N TYR A 165 11.18 -7.17 8.99
CA TYR A 165 12.28 -8.13 9.04
C TYR A 165 12.12 -9.19 10.14
N GLU A 166 11.58 -8.81 11.30
CA GLU A 166 11.45 -9.75 12.43
C GLU A 166 10.43 -10.85 12.10
N GLU A 167 9.34 -10.49 11.43
CA GLU A 167 8.34 -11.45 10.93
C GLU A 167 8.89 -12.33 9.81
N TYR A 168 9.72 -11.77 8.91
CA TYR A 168 10.36 -12.57 7.86
C TYR A 168 11.32 -13.63 8.42
N ILE A 169 12.15 -13.27 9.41
CA ILE A 169 13.09 -14.22 10.02
C ILE A 169 12.37 -15.29 10.83
N SER A 170 11.28 -14.97 11.52
CA SER A 170 10.51 -15.99 12.25
C SER A 170 9.91 -17.06 11.34
N LEU A 171 9.63 -16.71 10.08
CA LEU A 171 9.13 -17.62 9.05
C LEU A 171 10.26 -18.35 8.29
N LYS A 172 11.45 -17.76 8.20
CA LYS A 172 12.62 -18.32 7.51
C LYS A 172 13.45 -19.20 8.44
N GLY A 173 13.38 -20.52 8.23
CA GLY A 173 14.14 -21.50 9.02
C GLY A 173 15.64 -21.60 8.70
N ILE A 174 16.07 -21.34 7.45
CA ILE A 174 17.46 -21.53 7.01
C ILE A 174 17.95 -20.30 6.25
N HIS A 175 19.11 -19.77 6.65
CA HIS A 175 19.81 -18.69 5.96
C HIS A 175 20.53 -19.20 4.71
N ASP A 176 20.17 -18.65 3.55
CA ASP A 176 20.84 -18.90 2.27
C ASP A 176 21.32 -17.54 1.74
N PRO A 177 22.64 -17.25 1.82
CA PRO A 177 23.20 -15.96 1.42
C PRO A 177 22.86 -15.54 -0.01
N ASN A 178 22.71 -16.50 -0.93
CA ASN A 178 22.36 -16.20 -2.33
C ASN A 178 20.92 -15.69 -2.41
N LYS A 179 19.99 -16.37 -1.74
CA LYS A 179 18.58 -15.94 -1.67
C LYS A 179 18.43 -14.63 -0.91
N ASP A 180 19.23 -14.40 0.13
CA ASP A 180 19.22 -13.14 0.87
C ASP A 180 19.72 -11.99 -0.02
N TYR A 181 20.77 -12.21 -0.83
CA TYR A 181 21.25 -11.23 -1.80
C TYR A 181 20.20 -10.91 -2.88
N GLU A 182 19.57 -11.92 -3.48
CA GLU A 182 18.45 -11.73 -4.42
C GLU A 182 17.32 -10.92 -3.77
N THR A 183 17.02 -11.20 -2.52
CA THR A 183 15.96 -10.51 -1.77
C THR A 183 16.31 -9.04 -1.51
N ILE A 184 17.57 -8.70 -1.20
CA ILE A 184 18.04 -7.30 -1.15
C ILE A 184 17.88 -6.64 -2.51
N SER A 185 18.28 -7.32 -3.59
CA SER A 185 18.20 -6.78 -4.95
C SER A 185 16.76 -6.48 -5.37
N ASP A 186 15.82 -7.39 -5.09
CA ASP A 186 14.39 -7.19 -5.37
C ASP A 186 13.81 -6.00 -4.59
N LEU A 187 14.17 -5.88 -3.31
CA LEU A 187 13.70 -4.78 -2.45
C LEU A 187 14.33 -3.43 -2.83
N MET A 188 15.60 -3.40 -3.26
CA MET A 188 16.22 -2.21 -3.83
C MET A 188 15.53 -1.79 -5.14
N GLY A 189 15.18 -2.75 -6.00
CA GLY A 189 14.39 -2.47 -7.19
C GLY A 189 13.04 -1.84 -6.86
N LEU A 190 12.38 -2.25 -5.78
CA LEU A 190 11.15 -1.60 -5.31
C LEU A 190 11.41 -0.21 -4.74
N GLN A 191 12.53 0.01 -4.05
CA GLN A 191 12.96 1.33 -3.56
C GLN A 191 13.18 2.31 -4.73
N ASP A 192 13.78 1.87 -5.84
CA ASP A 192 13.94 2.69 -7.05
C ASP A 192 12.59 3.08 -7.66
N GLN A 193 11.60 2.18 -7.64
CA GLN A 193 10.24 2.51 -8.07
C GLN A 193 9.59 3.56 -7.15
N ILE A 194 9.82 3.49 -5.84
CA ILE A 194 9.37 4.52 -4.89
C ILE A 194 10.04 5.86 -5.22
N GLU A 195 11.35 5.86 -5.48
CA GLU A 195 12.09 7.08 -5.84
C GLU A 195 11.53 7.72 -7.11
N SER A 196 11.32 6.92 -8.16
CA SER A 196 10.73 7.40 -9.42
C SER A 196 9.33 7.98 -9.20
N PHE A 197 8.51 7.33 -8.36
CA PHE A 197 7.16 7.80 -8.05
C PHE A 197 7.19 9.14 -7.28
N GLN A 198 7.96 9.26 -6.20
CA GLN A 198 8.04 10.52 -5.47
C GLN A 198 8.56 11.68 -6.35
N ARG A 199 9.58 11.43 -7.19
CA ARG A 199 10.10 12.42 -8.14
C ARG A 199 9.01 12.87 -9.12
N MET A 200 8.20 11.93 -9.62
CA MET A 200 7.06 12.26 -10.46
C MET A 200 6.05 13.15 -9.74
N VAL A 201 5.71 12.82 -8.48
CA VAL A 201 4.79 13.62 -7.67
C VAL A 201 5.30 15.06 -7.50
N PHE A 202 6.57 15.24 -7.11
CA PHE A 202 7.16 16.57 -6.93
C PHE A 202 7.21 17.39 -8.23
N SER A 203 7.56 16.76 -9.36
CA SER A 203 7.58 17.45 -10.67
C SER A 203 6.21 17.94 -11.14
N HIS A 204 5.12 17.38 -10.58
CA HIS A 204 3.75 17.75 -10.91
C HIS A 204 3.09 18.67 -9.88
N PHE A 205 3.87 19.23 -8.94
CA PHE A 205 3.36 20.25 -8.02
C PHE A 205 3.02 21.54 -8.78
N ARG A 206 1.89 22.14 -8.42
CA ARG A 206 1.39 23.38 -9.01
C ARG A 206 1.60 24.52 -8.02
N HIS A 207 2.32 25.56 -8.43
CA HIS A 207 2.73 26.69 -7.58
C HIS A 207 1.56 27.49 -6.97
N SER A 208 0.38 27.46 -7.58
CA SER A 208 -0.79 28.25 -7.14
C SER A 208 -2.06 27.42 -6.93
N ALA A 209 -1.94 26.10 -6.82
CA ALA A 209 -3.07 25.20 -6.60
C ALA A 209 -2.87 24.33 -5.36
N ASN A 210 -3.97 23.80 -4.81
CA ASN A 210 -3.90 22.83 -3.73
C ASN A 210 -3.23 21.54 -4.22
N ASN A 211 -2.07 21.20 -3.64
CA ASN A 211 -1.36 19.95 -3.95
C ASN A 211 -1.68 18.82 -2.96
N GLU A 212 -2.59 19.03 -2.01
CA GLU A 212 -2.95 18.06 -0.97
C GLU A 212 -3.26 16.66 -1.52
N CYS A 213 -4.03 16.58 -2.62
CA CYS A 213 -4.32 15.30 -3.25
C CYS A 213 -3.04 14.61 -3.78
N ARG A 214 -2.12 15.34 -4.41
CA ARG A 214 -0.82 14.81 -4.90
C ARG A 214 0.08 14.38 -3.73
N ILE A 215 0.18 15.22 -2.71
CA ILE A 215 0.95 14.98 -1.48
C ILE A 215 0.44 13.73 -0.75
N SER A 216 -0.86 13.45 -0.79
CA SER A 216 -1.45 12.29 -0.11
C SER A 216 -0.87 10.94 -0.56
N ALA A 217 -0.31 10.85 -1.78
CA ALA A 217 0.38 9.65 -2.27
C ALA A 217 1.77 9.47 -1.66
N LEU A 218 2.42 10.53 -1.19
CA LEU A 218 3.76 10.46 -0.60
C LEU A 218 3.76 9.80 0.78
N VAL A 219 2.68 9.96 1.55
CA VAL A 219 2.56 9.41 2.91
C VAL A 219 2.77 7.87 2.94
N PRO A 220 2.02 7.06 2.15
CA PRO A 220 2.26 5.63 2.11
C PRO A 220 3.63 5.27 1.49
N LEU A 221 4.16 6.06 0.55
CA LEU A 221 5.48 5.82 -0.04
C LEU A 221 6.61 5.93 0.99
N VAL A 222 6.59 6.97 1.83
CA VAL A 222 7.58 7.16 2.92
C VAL A 222 7.55 5.97 3.88
N LYS A 223 6.35 5.54 4.28
CA LYS A 223 6.17 4.40 5.19
C LYS A 223 6.76 3.11 4.61
N GLU A 224 6.54 2.87 3.33
CA GLU A 224 7.04 1.67 2.64
C GLU A 224 8.54 1.72 2.43
N SER A 225 9.06 2.87 1.99
CA SER A 225 10.48 3.12 1.81
C SER A 225 11.26 2.87 3.10
N TRP A 226 10.69 3.30 4.24
CA TRP A 226 11.28 3.05 5.55
C TRP A 226 11.28 1.57 5.94
N GLY A 227 10.17 0.86 5.69
CA GLY A 227 10.07 -0.59 5.93
C GLY A 227 11.13 -1.36 5.15
N ILE A 228 11.23 -1.07 3.85
CA ILE A 228 12.25 -1.65 2.95
C ILE A 228 13.67 -1.32 3.45
N TYR A 229 13.95 -0.07 3.78
CA TYR A 229 15.27 0.35 4.28
C TYR A 229 15.67 -0.40 5.55
N ARG A 230 14.77 -0.50 6.53
CA ARG A 230 15.01 -1.24 7.76
C ARG A 230 15.26 -2.72 7.48
N PHE A 231 14.45 -3.31 6.60
CA PHE A 231 14.59 -4.70 6.21
C PHE A 231 15.97 -4.98 5.62
N ILE A 232 16.37 -4.21 4.60
CA ILE A 232 17.66 -4.38 3.92
C ILE A 232 18.82 -4.18 4.89
N THR A 233 18.75 -3.14 5.74
CA THR A 233 19.80 -2.87 6.73
C THR A 233 19.95 -4.02 7.72
N SER A 234 18.85 -4.57 8.23
CA SER A 234 18.86 -5.71 9.14
C SER A 234 19.42 -6.96 8.48
N MET A 235 19.01 -7.25 7.24
CA MET A 235 19.46 -8.42 6.51
C MET A 235 20.95 -8.35 6.16
N LEU A 236 21.42 -7.20 5.66
CA LEU A 236 22.85 -6.98 5.40
C LEU A 236 23.71 -7.16 6.66
N ARG A 237 23.24 -6.64 7.81
CA ARG A 237 23.91 -6.84 9.10
C ARG A 237 23.95 -8.31 9.51
N ALA A 238 22.86 -9.05 9.30
CA ALA A 238 22.81 -10.48 9.60
C ALA A 238 23.77 -11.28 8.72
N MET A 239 23.77 -11.02 7.40
CA MET A 239 24.69 -11.64 6.45
C MET A 239 26.15 -11.37 6.83
N HIS A 240 26.50 -10.13 7.18
CA HIS A 240 27.85 -9.78 7.60
C HIS A 240 28.29 -10.51 8.89
N ARG A 241 27.39 -10.64 9.87
CA ARG A 241 27.69 -11.37 11.12
C ARG A 241 27.85 -12.88 10.92
N SER A 242 27.19 -13.45 9.91
CA SER A 242 27.11 -14.90 9.67
C SER A 242 28.42 -15.58 9.19
N LYS A 243 29.57 -14.91 9.25
CA LYS A 243 30.91 -15.44 8.89
C LYS A 243 31.09 -15.90 7.42
N VAL A 244 30.30 -15.40 6.47
CA VAL A 244 30.55 -15.63 5.03
C VAL A 244 31.79 -14.88 4.51
N PHE A 245 32.28 -13.85 5.23
CA PHE A 245 33.44 -13.03 4.84
C PHE A 245 34.66 -13.17 5.76
N ARG A 246 34.71 -14.18 6.65
CA ARG A 246 35.94 -14.48 7.39
C ARG A 246 36.78 -15.45 6.57
N TYR A 247 37.52 -14.89 5.61
CA TYR A 247 38.74 -15.50 5.11
C TYR A 247 39.86 -15.34 6.16
#